data_AF-A0A1G1WEQ4-F1
#
_entry.id   AF-A0A1G1WEQ4-F1
#
_cell.length_a   1.000
_cell.length_b   1.000
_cell.length_c   1.000
_cell.angle_alpha   90.00
_cell.angle_beta   90.00
_cell.angle_gamma   90.00
#
_symmetry.space_group_name_H-M   'P 1'
#
loop_
_entity.id
_entity.type
_entity.pdbx_description
1 polymer ?
#
loop_
_entity_poly.entity_id
_entity_poly.type
_entity_poly.pdbx_seq_one_letter_code
_entity_poly.pdbx_strand_id
1 'polypeptide(L)'
;MDAAKITAVFVDLALRHDRWDEIKELPDDELRVLFKTVVAAGFEPKSVVLGKLRGNYLEQDGSRTGETYPINGLCPVKVISQEGGDHYFATGWLDCALRRVVGGAKNGEDRECLIEVVRSEIERSIPLLPIQLTPEGDLLREYPRSPLAFGLAYFVDHVRDDWQLSTCVGVHAYCHGWMDRHRATATHDVIVCRGCHLRVLFPKKIRTYGQLRHYMETQRVQVPA
;
A
#
# COMPACT_ATOMS: atom_id res chain seq x y z
N MET A 1 6.82 10.22 13.31
CA MET A 1 5.77 11.19 12.97
C MET A 1 4.45 10.56 13.38
N ASP A 2 3.63 11.22 14.19
CA ASP A 2 2.43 10.60 14.78
C ASP A 2 1.32 10.49 13.72
N ALA A 3 0.99 9.25 13.32
CA ALA A 3 -0.03 8.97 12.33
C ALA A 3 -1.40 9.54 12.74
N ALA A 4 -1.73 9.53 14.04
CA ALA A 4 -2.99 10.07 14.53
C ALA A 4 -3.11 11.58 14.27
N LYS A 5 -2.00 12.32 14.45
CA LYS A 5 -1.96 13.76 14.17
C LYS A 5 -2.11 14.07 12.68
N ILE A 6 -1.46 13.30 11.80
CA ILE A 6 -1.59 13.48 10.34
C ILE A 6 -3.04 13.26 9.92
N THR A 7 -3.65 12.18 10.42
CA THR A 7 -5.02 11.84 10.09
C THR A 7 -6.01 12.90 10.53
N ALA A 8 -5.89 13.40 11.77
CA ALA A 8 -6.75 14.47 12.28
C ALA A 8 -6.68 15.72 11.38
N VAL A 9 -5.47 16.17 11.05
CA VAL A 9 -5.27 17.35 10.20
C VAL A 9 -5.79 17.13 8.77
N PHE A 10 -5.65 15.92 8.24
CA PHE A 10 -6.22 15.57 6.94
C PHE A 10 -7.75 15.60 6.96
N VAL A 11 -8.39 15.02 7.97
CA VAL A 11 -9.85 15.05 8.12
C VAL A 11 -10.34 16.50 8.26
N ASP A 12 -9.68 17.30 9.09
CA ASP A 12 -10.02 18.72 9.25
C ASP A 12 -9.90 19.50 7.93
N LEU A 13 -8.87 19.22 7.13
CA LEU A 13 -8.72 19.81 5.80
C LEU A 13 -9.83 19.33 4.85
N ALA A 14 -10.10 18.03 4.81
CA ALA A 14 -11.13 17.44 3.96
C ALA A 14 -12.52 18.02 4.23
N LEU A 15 -12.84 18.30 5.51
CA LEU A 15 -14.11 18.88 5.93
C LEU A 15 -14.18 20.41 5.78
N ARG A 16 -13.04 21.08 5.56
CA ARG A 16 -12.98 22.55 5.38
C ARG A 16 -13.59 23.01 4.07
N HIS A 17 -13.54 22.17 3.04
CA HIS A 17 -13.94 22.52 1.68
C HIS A 17 -15.16 21.71 1.25
N ASP A 18 -16.25 22.39 0.90
CA ASP A 18 -17.50 21.74 0.48
C ASP A 18 -17.45 21.18 -0.94
N ARG A 19 -16.65 21.80 -1.82
CA ARG A 19 -16.58 21.51 -3.27
C ARG A 19 -15.15 21.33 -3.76
N TRP A 20 -14.53 20.24 -3.31
CA TRP A 20 -13.15 19.86 -3.68
C TRP A 20 -12.90 19.77 -5.19
N ASP A 21 -13.92 19.44 -5.98
CA ASP A 21 -13.85 19.30 -7.43
C ASP A 21 -13.71 20.63 -8.17
N GLU A 22 -14.01 21.77 -7.52
CA GLU A 22 -13.91 23.11 -8.11
C GLU A 22 -12.68 23.90 -7.70
N ILE A 23 -11.88 23.37 -6.77
CA ILE A 23 -10.71 24.06 -6.25
C ILE A 23 -9.67 24.21 -7.36
N LYS A 24 -9.34 25.46 -7.69
CA LYS A 24 -8.33 25.80 -8.71
C LYS A 24 -6.94 26.01 -8.11
N GLU A 25 -6.88 26.40 -6.84
CA GLU A 25 -5.66 26.72 -6.12
C GLU A 25 -5.77 26.20 -4.70
N LEU A 26 -4.67 25.63 -4.19
CA LEU A 26 -4.56 25.19 -2.80
C LEU A 26 -3.36 25.88 -2.16
N PRO A 27 -3.49 26.43 -0.95
CA PRO A 27 -2.37 26.92 -0.17
C PRO A 27 -1.29 25.84 0.05
N ASP A 28 -0.03 26.27 0.15
CA ASP A 28 1.11 25.37 0.34
C ASP A 28 1.01 24.51 1.62
N ASP A 29 0.40 25.04 2.68
CA ASP A 29 0.19 24.29 3.92
C ASP A 29 -0.84 23.17 3.74
N GLU A 30 -1.90 23.40 2.95
CA GLU A 30 -2.88 22.37 2.61
C GLU A 30 -2.26 21.28 1.71
N LEU A 31 -1.48 21.68 0.70
CA LEU A 31 -0.71 20.73 -0.12
C LEU A 31 0.25 19.89 0.73
N ARG A 32 0.89 20.48 1.75
CA ARG A 32 1.76 19.75 2.69
C ARG A 32 0.99 18.74 3.53
N VAL A 33 -0.27 19.01 3.90
CA VAL A 33 -1.11 18.02 4.60
C VAL A 33 -1.35 16.83 3.69
N LEU A 34 -1.79 17.06 2.45
CA LEU A 34 -2.04 15.98 1.47
C LEU A 34 -0.77 15.16 1.21
N PHE A 35 0.39 15.82 1.05
CA PHE A 35 1.67 15.14 0.91
C PHE A 35 2.00 14.25 2.11
N LYS A 36 1.87 14.78 3.34
CA LYS A 36 2.15 14.01 4.56
C LYS A 36 1.21 12.82 4.72
N THR A 37 -0.05 12.95 4.34
CA THR A 37 -1.03 11.85 4.36
C THR A 37 -0.62 10.73 3.40
N VAL A 38 -0.23 11.08 2.17
CA VAL A 38 0.25 10.10 1.18
C VAL A 38 1.54 9.40 1.66
N VAL A 39 2.48 10.14 2.25
CA VAL A 39 3.69 9.55 2.86
C VAL A 39 3.33 8.62 4.02
N ALA A 40 2.40 9.03 4.89
CA ALA A 40 1.96 8.23 6.03
C ALA A 40 1.34 6.89 5.58
N ALA A 41 0.65 6.89 4.44
CA ALA A 41 0.08 5.69 3.81
C ALA A 41 1.13 4.78 3.14
N GLY A 42 2.44 5.04 3.32
CA GLY A 42 3.52 4.19 2.83
C GLY A 42 3.88 4.39 1.35
N PHE A 43 3.41 5.46 0.72
CA PHE A 43 3.89 5.87 -0.60
C PHE A 43 5.16 6.72 -0.49
N GLU A 44 5.95 6.74 -1.56
CA GLU A 44 7.19 7.54 -1.65
C GLU A 44 7.06 8.68 -2.68
N PRO A 45 6.16 9.66 -2.48
CA PRO A 45 5.98 10.75 -3.42
C PRO A 45 7.15 11.73 -3.40
N LYS A 46 7.47 12.31 -4.56
CA LYS A 46 8.34 13.50 -4.66
C LYS A 46 7.59 14.77 -4.28
N SER A 47 6.35 14.89 -4.75
CA SER A 47 5.49 16.04 -4.46
C SER A 47 4.01 15.72 -4.69
N VAL A 48 3.15 16.61 -4.21
CA VAL A 48 1.73 16.68 -4.55
C VAL A 48 1.50 18.02 -5.24
N VAL A 49 0.88 18.00 -6.41
CA VAL A 49 0.67 19.18 -7.25
C VAL A 49 -0.76 19.24 -7.75
N LEU A 50 -1.26 20.42 -8.08
CA LEU A 50 -2.56 20.57 -8.72
C LEU A 50 -2.58 19.86 -10.08
N GLY A 51 -3.68 19.15 -10.35
CA GLY A 51 -3.86 18.43 -11.60
C GLY A 51 -4.78 17.23 -11.48
N LYS A 52 -5.49 16.93 -12.58
CA LYS A 52 -6.34 15.75 -12.71
C LYS A 52 -5.63 14.68 -13.54
N LEU A 53 -5.78 13.43 -13.13
CA LEU A 53 -5.31 12.24 -13.84
C LEU A 53 -6.48 11.46 -14.40
N ARG A 54 -6.23 10.83 -15.55
CA ARG A 54 -7.15 9.92 -16.21
C ARG A 54 -6.45 8.59 -16.50
N GLY A 55 -7.13 7.50 -16.21
CA GLY A 55 -6.75 6.17 -16.67
C GLY A 55 -7.36 5.89 -18.04
N ASN A 56 -6.87 4.84 -18.69
CA ASN A 56 -7.43 4.35 -19.95
C ASN A 56 -8.05 2.98 -19.69
N TYR A 57 -9.26 2.74 -20.21
CA TYR A 57 -9.79 1.39 -20.26
C TYR A 57 -8.98 0.56 -21.26
N LEU A 58 -8.81 -0.71 -20.93
CA LEU A 58 -8.06 -1.67 -21.73
C LEU A 58 -8.99 -2.72 -22.30
N GLU A 59 -8.74 -3.10 -23.54
CA GLU A 59 -9.33 -4.26 -24.20
C GLU A 59 -8.80 -5.56 -23.56
N GLN A 60 -9.41 -6.70 -23.91
CA GLN A 60 -8.98 -8.01 -23.41
C GLN A 60 -7.53 -8.36 -23.77
N ASP A 61 -7.00 -7.80 -24.86
CA ASP A 61 -5.61 -7.97 -25.29
C ASP A 61 -4.63 -6.98 -24.64
N GLY A 62 -5.13 -6.11 -23.74
CA GLY A 62 -4.35 -5.08 -23.06
C GLY A 62 -4.13 -3.81 -23.87
N SER A 63 -4.64 -3.72 -25.11
CA SER A 63 -4.63 -2.49 -25.88
C SER A 63 -5.62 -1.47 -25.30
N ARG A 64 -5.46 -0.18 -25.62
CA ARG A 64 -6.36 0.87 -25.09
C ARG A 64 -7.64 0.92 -25.91
N THR A 65 -8.79 0.94 -25.24
CA THR A 65 -10.10 1.11 -25.90
C THR A 65 -10.28 2.52 -26.48
N GLY A 66 -9.46 3.49 -26.04
CA GLY A 66 -9.61 4.91 -26.32
C GLY A 66 -10.51 5.64 -25.32
N GLU A 67 -11.25 4.91 -24.48
CA GLU A 67 -12.03 5.48 -23.39
C GLU A 67 -11.17 5.75 -22.16
N THR A 68 -11.48 6.84 -21.45
CA THR A 68 -10.75 7.26 -20.25
C THR A 68 -11.67 7.36 -19.04
N TYR A 69 -11.13 7.10 -17.85
CA TYR A 69 -11.83 7.29 -16.59
C TYR A 69 -11.05 8.23 -15.66
N PRO A 70 -11.73 9.05 -14.83
CA PRO A 70 -11.05 9.91 -13.88
C PRO A 70 -10.45 9.10 -12.73
N ILE A 71 -9.18 9.38 -12.38
CA ILE A 71 -8.51 8.75 -11.22
C ILE A 71 -8.79 9.54 -9.95
N ASN A 72 -8.65 10.87 -10.02
CA ASN A 72 -8.92 11.80 -8.92
C ASN A 72 -10.10 12.72 -9.25
N GLY A 73 -11.28 12.12 -9.37
CA GLY A 73 -12.49 12.88 -9.74
C GLY A 73 -12.81 14.00 -8.74
N LEU A 74 -12.67 13.73 -7.44
CA LEU A 74 -12.95 14.70 -6.37
C LEU A 74 -11.72 15.56 -6.07
N CYS A 75 -10.59 14.93 -5.77
CA CYS A 75 -9.38 15.59 -5.32
C CYS A 75 -8.72 16.39 -6.47
N PRO A 76 -8.40 17.69 -6.29
CA PRO A 76 -7.86 18.56 -7.34
C PRO A 76 -6.35 18.39 -7.55
N VAL A 77 -5.71 17.46 -6.83
CA VAL A 77 -4.27 17.23 -6.87
C VAL A 77 -3.92 15.84 -7.37
N LYS A 78 -2.74 15.75 -7.97
CA LYS A 78 -2.08 14.50 -8.34
C LYS A 78 -0.77 14.34 -7.59
N VAL A 79 -0.37 13.10 -7.42
CA VAL A 79 0.88 12.71 -6.75
C VAL A 79 1.96 12.49 -7.81
N ILE A 80 3.14 13.07 -7.59
CA ILE A 80 4.31 12.88 -8.45
C ILE A 80 5.27 11.89 -7.78
N SER A 81 5.72 10.89 -8.52
CA SER A 81 6.68 9.88 -8.08
C SER A 81 8.11 10.43 -7.96
N GLN A 82 9.02 9.70 -7.33
CA GLN A 82 10.45 10.06 -7.27
C GLN A 82 11.07 10.26 -8.66
N GLU A 83 10.62 9.51 -9.65
CA GLU A 83 11.07 9.57 -11.04
C GLU A 83 10.53 10.81 -11.78
N GLY A 84 9.65 11.60 -11.15
CA GLY A 84 9.06 12.80 -11.74
C GLY A 84 7.82 12.55 -12.59
N GLY A 85 7.43 11.29 -12.81
CA GLY A 85 6.18 10.91 -13.48
C GLY A 85 4.97 10.89 -12.55
N ASP A 86 3.77 10.85 -13.15
CA ASP A 86 2.51 10.74 -12.42
C ASP A 86 2.42 9.41 -11.64
N HIS A 87 2.12 9.48 -10.35
CA HIS A 87 1.89 8.31 -9.52
C HIS A 87 0.39 8.00 -9.48
N TYR A 88 -0.09 7.24 -10.47
CA TYR A 88 -1.50 6.91 -10.69
C TYR A 88 -2.15 6.32 -9.44
N PHE A 89 -1.49 5.35 -8.82
CA PHE A 89 -2.03 4.64 -7.66
C PHE A 89 -2.14 5.52 -6.41
N ALA A 90 -1.08 6.26 -6.04
CA ALA A 90 -1.10 7.17 -4.90
C ALA A 90 -2.13 8.31 -5.09
N THR A 91 -2.29 8.77 -6.34
CA THR A 91 -3.31 9.77 -6.70
C THR A 91 -4.72 9.23 -6.48
N GLY A 92 -5.01 8.01 -6.96
CA GLY A 92 -6.31 7.37 -6.74
C GLY A 92 -6.58 7.07 -5.26
N TRP A 93 -5.56 6.66 -4.51
CA TRP A 93 -5.69 6.41 -3.07
C TRP A 93 -6.08 7.68 -2.32
N LEU A 94 -5.43 8.80 -2.62
CA LEU A 94 -5.73 10.09 -2.01
C LEU A 94 -7.17 10.55 -2.34
N ASP A 95 -7.63 10.34 -3.57
CA ASP A 95 -9.02 10.61 -3.96
C ASP A 95 -10.02 9.75 -3.17
N CYS A 96 -9.73 8.45 -3.00
CA CYS A 96 -10.57 7.55 -2.20
C CYS A 96 -10.62 7.98 -0.72
N ALA A 97 -9.48 8.33 -0.12
CA ALA A 97 -9.41 8.81 1.26
C ALA A 97 -10.25 10.09 1.43
N LEU A 98 -10.12 11.04 0.50
CA LEU A 98 -10.89 12.28 0.52
C LEU A 98 -12.39 12.02 0.36
N ARG A 99 -12.79 11.17 -0.60
CA ARG A 99 -14.20 10.77 -0.79
C ARG A 99 -14.78 10.10 0.43
N ARG A 100 -14.00 9.28 1.13
CA ARG A 100 -14.46 8.58 2.35
C ARG A 100 -14.80 9.59 3.45
N VAL A 101 -13.98 10.63 3.61
CA VAL A 101 -14.23 11.70 4.59
C VAL A 101 -15.44 12.55 4.20
N VAL A 102 -15.43 13.10 2.98
CA VAL A 102 -16.51 13.98 2.49
C VAL A 102 -17.85 13.23 2.41
N GLY A 103 -17.84 11.98 1.95
CA GLY A 103 -19.02 11.13 1.88
C GLY A 103 -19.53 10.71 3.26
N GLY A 104 -18.63 10.31 4.17
CA GLY A 104 -19.00 9.95 5.54
C GLY A 104 -19.63 11.12 6.30
N ALA A 105 -19.06 12.33 6.18
CA ALA A 105 -19.64 13.52 6.79
C ALA A 105 -21.03 13.85 6.26
N LYS A 106 -21.26 13.71 4.94
CA LYS A 106 -22.58 13.85 4.31
C LYS A 106 -23.60 12.81 4.81
N ASN A 107 -23.11 11.64 5.23
CA ASN A 107 -23.92 10.58 5.83
C ASN A 107 -24.09 10.74 7.35
N GLY A 108 -23.57 11.81 7.95
CA GLY A 108 -23.70 12.11 9.39
C GLY A 108 -22.70 11.40 10.29
N GLU A 109 -21.61 10.84 9.74
CA GLU A 109 -20.51 10.33 10.57
C GLU A 109 -19.78 11.49 11.26
N ASP A 110 -19.51 11.33 12.56
CA ASP A 110 -18.77 12.33 13.32
C ASP A 110 -17.27 12.35 12.96
N ARG A 111 -16.62 13.44 13.34
CA ARG A 111 -15.20 13.69 13.07
C ARG A 111 -14.28 12.58 13.59
N GLU A 112 -14.50 12.06 14.78
CA GLU A 112 -13.61 11.06 15.38
C GLU A 112 -13.75 9.73 14.65
N CYS A 113 -14.97 9.34 14.26
CA CYS A 113 -15.21 8.19 13.41
C CYS A 113 -14.43 8.30 12.08
N LEU A 114 -14.47 9.47 11.44
CA LEU A 114 -13.75 9.71 10.19
C LEU A 114 -12.22 9.64 10.37
N ILE A 115 -11.70 10.13 11.50
CA ILE A 115 -10.28 10.01 11.85
C ILE A 115 -9.89 8.55 12.01
N GLU A 116 -10.65 7.77 12.75
CA GLU A 116 -10.36 6.35 12.98
C GLU A 116 -10.36 5.56 11.67
N VAL A 117 -11.32 5.84 10.78
CA VAL A 117 -11.41 5.19 9.47
C VAL A 117 -10.22 5.54 8.59
N VAL A 118 -9.88 6.82 8.45
CA VAL A 118 -8.73 7.23 7.62
C VAL A 118 -7.42 6.69 8.20
N ARG A 119 -7.29 6.64 9.53
CA ARG A 119 -6.11 6.04 10.18
C ARG A 119 -5.99 4.57 9.82
N SER A 120 -7.08 3.82 9.92
CA SER A 120 -7.13 2.42 9.52
C SER A 120 -6.73 2.24 8.05
N GLU A 121 -7.24 3.09 7.14
CA GLU A 121 -6.87 3.02 5.72
C GLU A 121 -5.39 3.38 5.46
N ILE A 122 -4.84 4.35 6.20
CA ILE A 122 -3.40 4.65 6.18
C ILE A 122 -2.59 3.43 6.59
N GLU A 123 -2.92 2.83 7.75
CA GLU A 123 -2.23 1.65 8.27
C GLU A 123 -2.31 0.47 7.30
N ARG A 124 -3.50 0.23 6.73
CA ARG A 124 -3.77 -0.81 5.71
C ARG A 124 -3.02 -0.59 4.39
N SER A 125 -2.59 0.64 4.13
CA SER A 125 -1.89 1.01 2.89
C SER A 125 -0.36 0.89 2.99
N ILE A 126 0.18 0.72 4.20
CA ILE A 126 1.63 0.53 4.38
C ILE A 126 2.02 -0.88 3.90
N PRO A 127 2.94 -1.00 2.93
CA PRO A 127 3.46 -2.29 2.48
C PRO A 127 4.08 -3.12 3.60
N LEU A 128 4.02 -4.45 3.48
CA LEU A 128 4.78 -5.33 4.36
C LEU A 128 6.27 -5.03 4.22
N LEU A 129 6.96 -4.73 5.33
CA LEU A 129 8.42 -4.61 5.31
C LEU A 129 9.02 -5.93 4.82
N PRO A 130 9.91 -5.93 3.80
CA PRO A 130 10.47 -7.16 3.28
C PRO A 130 11.08 -8.03 4.39
N ILE A 131 10.89 -9.34 4.29
CA ILE A 131 11.46 -10.29 5.25
C ILE A 131 12.74 -10.83 4.64
N GLN A 132 13.88 -10.56 5.29
CA GLN A 132 15.14 -11.18 4.90
C GLN A 132 15.14 -12.66 5.30
N LEU A 133 15.24 -13.53 4.31
CA LEU A 133 15.17 -14.97 4.44
C LEU A 133 16.54 -15.63 4.64
N THR A 134 17.62 -15.00 4.18
CA THR A 134 18.99 -15.53 4.22
C THR A 134 20.00 -14.49 4.73
N PRO A 135 21.15 -14.90 5.29
CA PRO A 135 22.23 -13.99 5.67
C PRO A 135 22.72 -13.10 4.52
N GLU A 136 22.72 -13.63 3.29
CA GLU A 136 23.19 -12.96 2.07
C GLU A 136 22.24 -11.87 1.57
N GLY A 137 21.06 -11.74 2.18
CA GLY A 137 20.14 -10.64 1.90
C GLY A 137 19.01 -10.98 0.95
N ASP A 138 18.64 -12.26 0.78
CA ASP A 138 17.43 -12.63 0.02
C ASP A 138 16.18 -12.11 0.72
N LEU A 139 15.37 -11.32 0.02
CA LEU A 139 14.18 -10.71 0.59
C LEU A 139 12.90 -11.32 0.01
N LEU A 140 12.00 -11.73 0.90
CA LEU A 140 10.59 -11.98 0.60
C LEU A 140 9.83 -10.66 0.64
N ARG A 141 9.11 -10.36 -0.44
CA ARG A 141 8.19 -9.22 -0.54
C ARG A 141 6.77 -9.73 -0.73
N GLU A 142 5.80 -8.94 -0.32
CA GLU A 142 4.39 -9.18 -0.68
C GLU A 142 4.18 -9.12 -2.20
N TYR A 143 3.03 -9.59 -2.66
CA TYR A 143 2.66 -9.54 -4.07
C TYR A 143 2.56 -8.11 -4.60
N PRO A 144 2.81 -7.91 -5.90
CA PRO A 144 2.40 -6.67 -6.54
C PRO A 144 0.91 -6.44 -6.31
N ARG A 145 0.56 -5.17 -6.04
CA ARG A 145 -0.81 -4.75 -5.72
C ARG A 145 -1.78 -5.21 -6.81
N SER A 146 -2.86 -5.87 -6.43
CA SER A 146 -4.05 -5.95 -7.29
C SER A 146 -4.99 -4.83 -6.84
N PRO A 147 -5.34 -3.86 -7.69
CA PRO A 147 -6.42 -2.94 -7.35
C PRO A 147 -7.70 -3.73 -7.07
N LEU A 148 -8.48 -3.29 -6.08
CA LEU A 148 -9.80 -3.85 -5.85
C LEU A 148 -10.71 -3.47 -7.04
N ALA A 149 -11.59 -4.36 -7.47
CA ALA A 149 -12.60 -3.98 -8.46
C ALA A 149 -13.65 -3.05 -7.79
N PHE A 150 -14.26 -2.17 -8.60
CA PHE A 150 -15.40 -1.30 -8.24
C PHE A 150 -15.15 -0.13 -7.28
N GLY A 151 -14.79 1.05 -7.80
CA GLY A 151 -15.01 2.37 -7.16
C GLY A 151 -14.18 2.72 -5.92
N LEU A 152 -13.62 1.73 -5.22
CA LEU A 152 -12.61 1.82 -4.16
C LEU A 152 -11.29 1.20 -4.61
N ALA A 153 -11.05 1.23 -5.92
CA ALA A 153 -10.00 0.47 -6.59
C ALA A 153 -8.57 0.80 -6.15
N TYR A 154 -8.41 1.85 -5.35
CA TYR A 154 -7.12 2.35 -4.91
C TYR A 154 -6.85 2.18 -3.42
N PHE A 155 -7.84 1.78 -2.59
CA PHE A 155 -7.51 1.28 -1.25
C PHE A 155 -6.81 -0.07 -1.37
N VAL A 156 -5.78 -0.26 -0.55
CA VAL A 156 -4.94 -1.46 -0.57
C VAL A 156 -5.10 -2.18 0.74
N ASP A 157 -5.19 -3.50 0.65
CA ASP A 157 -5.11 -4.38 1.81
C ASP A 157 -3.76 -5.10 1.75
N HIS A 158 -2.72 -4.41 2.22
CA HIS A 158 -1.37 -4.97 2.26
C HIS A 158 -1.24 -6.05 3.34
N VAL A 159 -0.34 -7.00 3.10
CA VAL A 159 -0.10 -8.12 4.01
C VAL A 159 0.43 -7.63 5.36
N ARG A 160 -0.01 -8.26 6.45
CA ARG A 160 0.41 -7.92 7.82
C ARG A 160 1.20 -9.03 8.49
N ASP A 161 1.96 -8.67 9.52
CA ASP A 161 2.78 -9.61 10.27
C ASP A 161 1.95 -10.66 11.05
N ASP A 162 0.69 -10.35 11.38
CA ASP A 162 -0.25 -11.28 12.02
C ASP A 162 -1.00 -12.18 11.02
N TRP A 163 -0.91 -11.92 9.71
CA TRP A 163 -1.54 -12.75 8.69
C TRP A 163 -0.84 -14.10 8.55
N GLN A 164 -1.64 -15.13 8.24
CA GLN A 164 -1.13 -16.48 8.06
C GLN A 164 -0.36 -16.63 6.74
N LEU A 165 0.72 -17.39 6.78
CA LEU A 165 1.48 -17.81 5.60
C LEU A 165 0.63 -18.79 4.77
N SER A 166 0.15 -18.33 3.61
CA SER A 166 -0.56 -19.13 2.61
C SER A 166 0.36 -20.07 1.84
N THR A 167 -0.19 -20.80 0.87
CA THR A 167 0.57 -21.70 -0.02
C THR A 167 1.54 -20.96 -0.93
N CYS A 168 1.17 -19.77 -1.39
CA CYS A 168 2.08 -18.82 -2.00
C CYS A 168 2.24 -17.67 -0.99
N VAL A 169 3.47 -17.28 -0.66
CA VAL A 169 3.77 -16.33 0.42
C VAL A 169 4.32 -14.97 -0.05
N GLY A 170 4.48 -14.77 -1.35
CA GLY A 170 4.97 -13.51 -1.89
C GLY A 170 5.86 -13.69 -3.12
N VAL A 171 6.75 -12.74 -3.34
CA VAL A 171 7.71 -12.71 -4.44
C VAL A 171 9.12 -12.50 -3.91
N HIS A 172 10.10 -13.10 -4.60
CA HIS A 172 11.51 -12.86 -4.33
C HIS A 172 11.91 -11.50 -4.88
N ALA A 173 12.56 -10.67 -4.06
CA ALA A 173 12.86 -9.28 -4.42
C ALA A 173 13.78 -9.13 -5.64
N TYR A 174 14.66 -10.10 -5.92
CA TYR A 174 15.67 -9.98 -6.97
C TYR A 174 15.27 -10.66 -8.28
N CYS A 175 14.77 -11.91 -8.24
CA CYS A 175 14.36 -12.58 -9.47
C CYS A 175 12.88 -12.38 -9.82
N HIS A 176 12.12 -11.69 -8.96
CA HIS A 176 10.67 -11.48 -9.09
C HIS A 176 9.83 -12.77 -9.19
N GLY A 177 10.43 -13.93 -8.90
CA GLY A 177 9.77 -15.22 -8.90
C GLY A 177 8.85 -15.37 -7.69
N TRP A 178 7.66 -15.93 -7.93
CA TRP A 178 6.70 -16.32 -6.90
C TRP A 178 7.36 -17.27 -5.89
N MET A 179 7.03 -17.09 -4.61
CA MET A 179 7.58 -17.89 -3.52
C MET A 179 6.49 -18.74 -2.89
N ASP A 180 6.66 -20.06 -2.94
CA ASP A 180 5.69 -21.02 -2.42
C ASP A 180 6.14 -21.63 -1.11
N ARG A 181 5.19 -21.81 -0.20
CA ARG A 181 5.34 -22.62 1.00
C ARG A 181 4.95 -24.07 0.69
N HIS A 182 5.86 -24.99 0.95
CA HIS A 182 5.60 -26.43 0.91
C HIS A 182 5.93 -27.07 2.25
N ARG A 183 5.24 -28.18 2.56
CA ARG A 183 5.66 -29.05 3.65
C ARG A 183 6.87 -29.86 3.21
N ALA A 184 8.02 -29.63 3.84
CA ALA A 184 9.26 -30.34 3.51
C ALA A 184 9.42 -31.62 4.34
N THR A 185 9.12 -31.55 5.64
CA THR A 185 9.29 -32.68 6.56
C THR A 185 8.13 -32.77 7.56
N ALA A 186 8.28 -33.63 8.58
CA ALA A 186 7.34 -33.71 9.69
C ALA A 186 7.34 -32.41 10.53
N THR A 187 8.49 -31.76 10.65
CA THR A 187 8.73 -30.64 11.58
C THR A 187 8.96 -29.30 10.90
N HIS A 188 9.29 -29.31 9.60
CA HIS A 188 9.66 -28.11 8.85
C HIS A 188 8.84 -27.95 7.57
N ASP A 189 8.56 -26.69 7.26
CA ASP A 189 8.11 -26.24 5.95
C ASP A 189 9.30 -25.61 5.22
N VAL A 190 9.16 -25.41 3.92
CA VAL A 190 10.14 -24.74 3.05
C VAL A 190 9.45 -23.66 2.25
N ILE A 191 10.08 -22.48 2.14
CA ILE A 191 9.74 -21.48 1.12
C ILE A 191 10.65 -21.72 -0.08
N VAL A 192 10.07 -21.84 -1.27
CA VAL A 192 10.79 -22.08 -2.53
C VAL A 192 10.46 -20.98 -3.53
N CYS A 193 11.48 -20.33 -4.08
CA CYS A 193 11.28 -19.43 -5.22
C CYS A 193 11.14 -20.22 -6.53
N ARG A 194 10.10 -19.95 -7.31
CA ARG A 194 9.90 -20.59 -8.63
C ARG A 194 10.94 -20.17 -9.67
N GLY A 195 11.50 -18.97 -9.55
CA GLY A 195 12.43 -18.39 -10.51
C GLY A 195 13.85 -18.90 -10.35
N CYS A 196 14.45 -18.63 -9.18
CA CYS A 196 15.85 -18.98 -8.90
C CYS A 196 16.02 -20.28 -8.08
N HIS A 197 14.91 -20.93 -7.69
CA HIS A 197 14.93 -22.14 -6.85
C HIS A 197 15.59 -21.98 -5.48
N LEU A 198 15.72 -20.75 -4.96
CA LEU A 198 16.07 -20.49 -3.56
C LEU A 198 15.15 -21.32 -2.64
N ARG A 199 15.71 -21.98 -1.63
CA ARG A 199 14.99 -22.81 -0.66
C ARG A 199 15.35 -22.39 0.76
N VAL A 200 14.35 -22.07 1.55
CA VAL A 200 14.53 -21.64 2.94
C VAL A 200 13.65 -22.48 3.85
N LEU A 201 14.28 -23.30 4.70
CA LEU A 201 13.60 -24.16 5.66
C LEU A 201 13.26 -23.39 6.93
N PHE A 202 12.09 -23.67 7.50
CA PHE A 202 11.66 -23.06 8.75
C PHE A 202 10.72 -24.01 9.53
N PRO A 203 10.69 -23.92 10.88
CA PRO A 203 9.82 -24.76 11.69
C PRO A 203 8.34 -24.60 11.34
N LYS A 204 7.61 -25.71 11.21
CA LYS A 204 6.18 -25.75 10.88
C LYS A 204 5.29 -25.02 11.89
N LYS A 205 5.79 -24.80 13.12
CA LYS A 205 5.11 -24.01 14.16
C LYS A 205 4.97 -22.52 13.80
N ILE A 206 5.78 -22.03 12.87
CA ILE A 206 5.67 -20.67 12.34
C ILE A 206 4.49 -20.61 11.38
N ARG A 207 3.52 -19.76 11.70
CA ARG A 207 2.25 -19.63 10.98
C ARG A 207 2.06 -18.25 10.35
N THR A 208 2.70 -17.21 10.85
CA THR A 208 2.50 -15.83 10.37
C THR A 208 3.76 -15.19 9.80
N TYR A 209 3.60 -14.10 9.06
CA TYR A 209 4.73 -13.32 8.51
C TYR A 209 5.63 -12.73 9.60
N GLY A 210 5.06 -12.24 10.71
CA GLY A 210 5.82 -11.71 11.84
C GLY A 210 6.61 -12.79 12.58
N GLN A 211 6.03 -13.99 12.74
CA GLN A 211 6.76 -15.14 13.30
C GLN A 211 7.91 -15.56 12.39
N LEU A 212 7.70 -15.53 11.06
CA LEU A 212 8.74 -15.81 10.08
C LEU A 212 9.88 -14.78 10.18
N ARG A 213 9.54 -13.48 10.20
CA ARG A 213 10.50 -12.38 10.36
C ARG A 213 11.37 -12.58 11.60
N HIS A 214 10.75 -12.77 12.76
CA HIS A 214 11.46 -12.95 14.02
C HIS A 214 12.35 -14.21 13.99
N TYR A 215 11.86 -15.32 13.43
CA TYR A 215 12.67 -16.52 13.28
C TYR A 215 13.90 -16.28 12.40
N MET A 216 13.75 -15.61 11.24
CA MET A 216 14.89 -15.33 10.36
C MET A 216 15.88 -14.34 10.97
N GLU A 217 15.43 -13.37 11.76
CA GLU A 217 16.31 -12.50 12.55
C GLU A 217 17.13 -13.29 13.58
N THR A 218 16.49 -14.16 14.34
CA THR A 218 17.19 -14.97 15.36
C THR A 218 18.20 -15.94 14.76
N GLN A 219 17.91 -16.54 13.61
CA GLN A 219 18.87 -17.41 12.91
C GLN A 219 20.11 -16.64 12.44
N ARG A 220 19.96 -15.39 11.99
CA ARG A 220 21.09 -14.56 11.53
C ARG A 220 22.06 -14.20 12.65
N VAL A 221 21.56 -13.95 13.86
CA VAL A 221 22.40 -13.64 15.03
C VAL A 221 23.22 -14.86 15.49
N GLN A 222 22.80 -16.08 15.14
CA GLN A 222 23.42 -17.32 15.59
C GLN A 222 24.50 -17.86 14.64
N VAL A 223 24.69 -17.29 13.45
CA VAL A 223 25.75 -17.69 12.52
C VAL A 223 26.96 -16.76 12.74
N PRO A 224 28.10 -17.26 13.29
CA PRO A 224 29.32 -16.48 13.35
C PRO A 224 29.82 -16.19 11.92
N ALA A 225 30.34 -14.99 11.72
CA ALA A 225 30.98 -14.56 10.47
C ALA A 225 32.20 -15.43 10.11
#